data_AF-A0A8C6P1W5-F1
#
_entry.id   AF-A0A8C6P1W5-F1
#
_cell.length_a   1.000
_cell.length_b   1.000
_cell.length_c   1.000
_cell.angle_alpha   90.00
_cell.angle_beta   90.00
_cell.angle_gamma   90.00
#
_symmetry.space_group_name_H-M   'P 1'
#
loop_
_entity.id
_entity.type
_entity.pdbx_description
1 polymer ?
#
loop_
_entity_poly.entity_id
_entity_poly.type
_entity_poly.pdbx_seq_one_letter_code
_entity_poly.pdbx_strand_id
1 'polypeptide(L)'
;MRCPTGSVPAGHPGAPSPVLIVENILSIALRDQLTRSILVNFYQADLQTDSYQMIQFYFISASVCLSGLIQRGNGSMEKELEELRRSRPKPPVGGDFTLSDCFYFTRRGIESIVEDEVTQRFTSEELVSWNLLTRTNNDFQYISLKLTLVYGLGIVVRYCILAPLRITLACIGLSWLVIGTSAVGLLPNWKIKLWLSEWVHIMCYRICARGLSATVHYHNRENKPKKGGICVANHTSPIDVVILCNDGGYAMVGQVHGGLMGVVQRAMVRACPHIWFERSEMKDRHLVTKRFGARSQSICSRSCLIFAGTCVNNTSVMMFKKGSFEIGTTIHPVAIKYDPKFGDAFWNSSKYSMVSYLLRMMTSWALVCNVWYLPAMHQQDGEDAVQFANRVKSAIAHQGGLVDLQWDGGLKRAKVKETFKEQQQKKYSSMVVGDDSSSSSSSSD
;
A
#
# COMPACT_ATOMS: atom_id res chain seq x y z
N MET A 1 -10.26 70.89 -6.33
CA MET A 1 -10.09 71.30 -4.91
C MET A 1 -9.01 70.44 -4.28
N ARG A 2 -8.33 71.01 -3.28
CA ARG A 2 -7.02 70.60 -2.74
C ARG A 2 -7.01 69.22 -2.05
N CYS A 3 -5.86 68.56 -2.07
CA CYS A 3 -5.46 67.55 -1.07
C CYS A 3 -5.41 68.16 0.34
N PRO A 4 -5.40 67.33 1.40
CA PRO A 4 -4.11 67.17 2.12
C PRO A 4 -3.83 65.77 2.73
N THR A 5 -2.56 65.37 2.62
CA THR A 5 -1.63 64.73 3.59
C THR A 5 -2.11 63.67 4.61
N GLY A 6 -1.60 62.43 4.46
CA GLY A 6 -0.51 61.86 5.31
C GLY A 6 -0.83 61.21 6.67
N SER A 7 -0.65 59.88 6.76
CA SER A 7 -0.07 59.20 7.93
C SER A 7 0.29 57.72 7.62
N VAL A 8 1.55 57.33 7.83
CA VAL A 8 2.02 55.93 7.97
C VAL A 8 2.05 55.61 9.47
N PRO A 9 1.73 54.37 9.90
CA PRO A 9 2.77 53.60 10.59
C PRO A 9 2.77 52.08 10.36
N ALA A 10 3.99 51.55 10.45
CA ALA A 10 4.44 50.27 11.02
C ALA A 10 4.05 48.94 10.35
N GLY A 11 5.07 48.26 9.84
CA GLY A 11 4.99 46.92 9.28
C GLY A 11 4.84 45.81 10.31
N HIS A 12 4.07 44.79 9.94
CA HIS A 12 4.10 43.46 10.54
C HIS A 12 5.25 42.64 9.93
N PRO A 13 6.02 41.87 10.73
CA PRO A 13 6.92 40.87 10.16
C PRO A 13 6.05 39.79 9.50
N GLY A 14 6.19 39.66 8.18
CA GLY A 14 5.48 38.66 7.39
C GLY A 14 5.78 37.26 7.90
N ALA A 15 4.73 36.47 8.10
CA ALA A 15 4.85 35.04 8.30
C ALA A 15 5.60 34.43 7.10
N PRO A 16 6.57 33.53 7.32
CA PRO A 16 7.26 32.87 6.21
C PRO A 16 6.26 32.07 5.38
N SER A 17 6.41 32.15 4.05
CA SER A 17 5.63 31.38 3.08
C SER A 17 5.59 29.89 3.47
N PRO A 18 4.45 29.19 3.35
CA PRO A 18 4.34 27.76 3.62
C PRO A 18 5.37 26.90 2.86
N VAL A 19 5.85 27.39 1.72
CA VAL A 19 6.92 26.78 0.92
C VAL A 19 8.26 26.77 1.67
N LEU A 20 8.59 27.87 2.38
CA LEU A 20 9.84 28.04 3.12
C LEU A 20 9.90 27.16 4.39
N ILE A 21 8.73 26.83 4.96
CA ILE A 21 8.62 25.96 6.14
C ILE A 21 8.78 24.49 5.72
N VAL A 22 8.19 24.10 4.59
CA VAL A 22 8.35 22.74 4.03
C VAL A 22 9.79 22.50 3.58
N GLU A 23 10.44 23.49 2.94
CA GLU A 23 11.86 23.43 2.57
C GLU A 23 12.76 23.28 3.80
N ASN A 24 12.50 24.02 4.90
CA ASN A 24 13.29 23.91 6.12
C ASN A 24 13.10 22.58 6.87
N ILE A 25 11.89 22.02 6.88
CA ILE A 25 11.60 20.74 7.55
C ILE A 25 12.19 19.56 6.76
N LEU A 26 12.08 19.56 5.43
CA LEU A 26 12.74 18.57 4.58
C LEU A 26 14.27 18.67 4.71
N SER A 27 14.81 19.89 4.78
CA SER A 27 16.25 20.17 4.93
C SER A 27 16.84 19.66 6.24
N ILE A 28 16.04 19.55 7.31
CA ILE A 28 16.47 19.07 8.62
C ILE A 28 16.35 17.55 8.72
N ALA A 29 15.24 16.97 8.23
CA ALA A 29 15.02 15.51 8.25
C ALA A 29 15.96 14.76 7.29
N LEU A 30 16.21 15.32 6.10
CA LEU A 30 17.22 14.80 5.18
C LEU A 30 18.63 15.01 5.72
N ARG A 31 18.89 16.07 6.49
CA ARG A 31 20.19 16.24 7.16
C ARG A 31 20.46 15.10 8.11
N ASP A 32 19.58 14.75 9.05
CA ASP A 32 19.99 13.81 10.10
C ASP A 32 20.22 12.37 9.61
N GLN A 33 19.40 11.86 8.67
CA GLN A 33 19.61 10.52 8.10
C GLN A 33 20.72 10.48 7.05
N LEU A 34 20.78 11.46 6.15
CA LEU A 34 21.79 11.50 5.10
C LEU A 34 23.16 11.83 5.70
N THR A 35 23.24 12.74 6.68
CA THR A 35 24.47 13.05 7.41
C THR A 35 24.98 11.83 8.18
N ARG A 36 24.12 10.98 8.78
CA ARG A 36 24.57 9.72 9.42
C ARG A 36 25.06 8.68 8.41
N SER A 37 24.37 8.48 7.29
CA SER A 37 24.83 7.54 6.24
C SER A 37 26.09 8.03 5.54
N ILE A 38 26.22 9.34 5.34
CA ILE A 38 27.43 9.98 4.83
C ILE A 38 28.55 9.87 5.87
N LEU A 39 28.29 10.12 7.17
CA LEU A 39 29.31 9.98 8.23
C LEU A 39 29.83 8.55 8.38
N VAL A 40 28.99 7.53 8.22
CA VAL A 40 29.43 6.13 8.27
C VAL A 40 30.35 5.80 7.09
N ASN A 41 30.05 6.30 5.89
CA ASN A 41 30.95 6.17 4.74
C ASN A 41 32.22 7.02 4.90
N PHE A 42 32.13 8.20 5.54
CA PHE A 42 33.27 9.07 5.86
C PHE A 42 34.22 8.40 6.87
N TYR A 43 33.71 7.74 7.92
CA TYR A 43 34.55 7.07 8.93
C TYR A 43 35.34 5.89 8.35
N GLN A 44 34.89 5.31 7.23
CA GLN A 44 35.59 4.26 6.49
C GLN A 44 36.55 4.80 5.41
N ALA A 45 36.34 6.03 4.92
CA ALA A 45 37.20 6.69 3.94
C ALA A 45 38.36 7.50 4.57
N ASP A 46 38.28 7.78 5.87
CA ASP A 46 39.23 8.61 6.64
C ASP A 46 40.65 8.00 6.79
N LEU A 47 40.91 6.87 6.12
CA LEU A 47 42.22 6.22 6.16
C LEU A 47 43.10 6.48 4.93
N GLN A 48 42.63 7.17 3.87
CA GLN A 48 43.50 7.28 2.66
C GLN A 48 43.14 8.29 1.55
N THR A 49 42.44 9.42 1.81
CA THR A 49 42.07 10.35 0.72
C THR A 49 42.45 11.80 0.97
N ASP A 50 43.05 12.45 -0.05
CA ASP A 50 43.50 13.84 -0.03
C ASP A 50 42.36 14.84 0.27
N SER A 51 42.63 15.78 1.17
CA SER A 51 41.72 16.82 1.66
C SER A 51 41.07 17.68 0.56
N TYR A 52 41.65 17.73 -0.64
CA TYR A 52 41.09 18.43 -1.80
C TYR A 52 39.89 17.71 -2.44
N GLN A 53 39.90 16.37 -2.49
CA GLN A 53 38.79 15.58 -3.03
C GLN A 53 37.59 15.59 -2.07
N MET A 54 37.84 15.66 -0.76
CA MET A 54 36.82 15.77 0.28
C MET A 54 36.04 17.09 0.20
N ILE A 55 36.72 18.21 -0.05
CA ILE A 55 36.08 19.52 -0.21
C ILE A 55 35.23 19.57 -1.49
N GLN A 56 35.72 19.00 -2.59
CA GLN A 56 34.95 18.81 -3.83
C GLN A 56 33.70 17.94 -3.57
N PHE A 57 33.83 16.86 -2.81
CA PHE A 57 32.72 15.96 -2.45
C PHE A 57 31.64 16.68 -1.62
N TYR A 58 32.05 17.55 -0.69
CA TYR A 58 31.14 18.34 0.13
C TYR A 58 30.40 19.42 -0.70
N PHE A 59 31.12 20.16 -1.55
CA PHE A 59 30.53 21.18 -2.41
C PHE A 59 29.59 20.60 -3.48
N ILE A 60 29.94 19.45 -4.04
CA ILE A 60 29.10 18.78 -5.05
C ILE A 60 27.89 18.11 -4.39
N SER A 61 28.04 17.48 -3.22
CA SER A 61 26.89 16.95 -2.46
C SER A 61 25.93 18.06 -2.05
N ALA A 62 26.45 19.22 -1.65
CA ALA A 62 25.65 20.41 -1.38
C ALA A 62 24.96 20.95 -2.65
N SER A 63 25.65 20.94 -3.81
CA SER A 63 25.10 21.37 -5.10
C SER A 63 24.03 20.41 -5.66
N VAL A 64 24.20 19.10 -5.48
CA VAL A 64 23.19 18.06 -5.79
C VAL A 64 21.95 18.23 -4.92
N CYS A 65 22.13 18.58 -3.64
CA CYS A 65 21.03 18.98 -2.77
C CYS A 65 20.35 20.29 -3.20
N LEU A 66 21.11 21.27 -3.73
CA LEU A 66 20.59 22.60 -4.07
C LEU A 66 19.92 22.69 -5.45
N SER A 67 20.32 21.87 -6.43
CA SER A 67 20.02 22.15 -7.85
C SER A 67 19.18 21.11 -8.59
N GLY A 68 18.77 19.98 -7.99
CA GLY A 68 18.16 18.93 -8.82
C GLY A 68 17.49 17.73 -8.17
N LEU A 69 17.10 17.80 -6.90
CA LEU A 69 16.39 16.69 -6.23
C LEU A 69 14.90 16.56 -6.62
N ILE A 70 14.34 17.52 -7.37
CA ILE A 70 12.88 17.65 -7.56
C ILE A 70 12.43 17.21 -8.97
N GLN A 71 13.34 16.94 -9.91
CA GLN A 71 12.93 16.54 -11.25
C GLN A 71 13.86 15.49 -11.86
N ARG A 72 13.34 14.27 -11.99
CA ARG A 72 13.97 13.19 -12.75
C ARG A 72 14.23 13.65 -14.19
N GLY A 73 15.49 13.84 -14.55
CA GLY A 73 15.87 13.96 -15.96
C GLY A 73 15.58 12.63 -16.65
N ASN A 74 14.94 12.66 -17.82
CA ASN A 74 14.77 11.47 -18.68
C ASN A 74 16.09 11.09 -19.41
N GLY A 75 17.25 11.41 -18.84
CA GLY A 75 18.55 11.13 -19.43
C GLY A 75 18.88 9.64 -19.40
N SER A 76 19.60 9.17 -20.42
CA SER A 76 20.28 7.87 -20.32
C SER A 76 21.41 7.98 -19.30
N MET A 77 21.62 6.92 -18.51
CA MET A 77 22.75 6.78 -17.57
C MET A 77 24.09 7.21 -18.18
N GLU A 78 24.31 6.86 -19.44
CA GLU A 78 25.51 7.22 -20.21
C GLU A 78 25.65 8.74 -20.37
N LYS A 79 24.60 9.43 -20.80
CA LYS A 79 24.61 10.88 -21.01
C LYS A 79 24.87 11.65 -19.71
N GLU A 80 24.23 11.22 -18.62
CA GLU A 80 24.40 11.86 -17.31
C GLU A 80 25.80 11.62 -16.72
N LEU A 81 26.35 10.41 -16.90
CA LEU A 81 27.73 10.12 -16.51
C LEU A 81 28.73 10.87 -17.39
N GLU A 82 28.53 10.93 -18.70
CA GLU A 82 29.37 11.73 -19.60
C GLU A 82 29.35 13.22 -19.23
N GLU A 83 28.19 13.78 -18.91
CA GLU A 83 28.06 15.17 -18.45
C GLU A 83 28.81 15.41 -17.14
N LEU A 84 28.78 14.47 -16.20
CA LEU A 84 29.58 14.53 -14.97
C LEU A 84 31.08 14.43 -15.26
N ARG A 85 31.47 13.61 -16.25
CA ARG A 85 32.85 13.38 -16.66
C ARG A 85 33.43 14.49 -17.54
N ARG A 86 32.61 15.36 -18.18
CA ARG A 86 33.00 16.43 -19.13
C ARG A 86 34.10 17.39 -18.65
N SER A 87 34.44 17.36 -17.36
CA SER A 87 35.55 18.12 -16.79
C SER A 87 36.93 17.43 -16.91
N ARG A 88 37.03 16.21 -17.45
CA ARG A 88 38.32 15.47 -17.54
C ARG A 88 38.58 14.81 -18.91
N PRO A 89 39.87 14.72 -19.33
CA PRO A 89 40.29 13.90 -20.46
C PRO A 89 40.10 12.41 -20.15
N LYS A 90 39.62 11.62 -21.13
CA LYS A 90 39.56 10.15 -21.03
C LYS A 90 40.99 9.58 -20.89
N PRO A 91 41.27 8.68 -19.94
CA PRO A 91 42.57 8.03 -19.83
C PRO A 91 42.85 7.19 -21.10
N PRO A 92 44.10 7.18 -21.62
CA PRO A 92 44.45 6.37 -22.79
C PRO A 92 44.59 4.86 -22.49
N VAL A 93 44.67 4.47 -21.21
CA VAL A 93 44.78 3.07 -20.77
C VAL A 93 43.99 2.89 -19.46
N GLY A 94 43.12 1.88 -19.43
CA GLY A 94 42.23 1.60 -18.31
C GLY A 94 40.84 2.22 -18.48
N GLY A 95 39.83 1.50 -17.99
CA GLY A 95 38.42 1.85 -18.19
C GLY A 95 38.02 3.24 -17.69
N ASP A 96 36.91 3.77 -18.22
CA ASP A 96 36.42 5.14 -17.98
C ASP A 96 35.70 5.30 -16.62
N PHE A 97 36.17 4.60 -15.58
CA PHE A 97 35.65 4.76 -14.22
C PHE A 97 36.13 6.07 -13.61
N THR A 98 35.20 6.83 -13.03
CA THR A 98 35.55 8.01 -12.24
C THR A 98 34.91 7.96 -10.86
N LEU A 99 35.61 8.45 -9.83
CA LEU A 99 35.03 8.59 -8.47
C LEU A 99 33.76 9.47 -8.48
N SER A 100 33.62 10.38 -9.45
CA SER A 100 32.40 11.18 -9.64
C SER A 100 31.17 10.35 -10.03
N ASP A 101 31.36 9.16 -10.60
CA ASP A 101 30.25 8.26 -10.93
C ASP A 101 29.47 7.84 -9.67
N CYS A 102 30.12 7.82 -8.49
CA CYS A 102 29.46 7.58 -7.21
C CYS A 102 28.37 8.62 -6.89
N PHE A 103 28.54 9.88 -7.34
CA PHE A 103 27.51 10.92 -7.13
C PHE A 103 26.26 10.65 -7.95
N TYR A 104 26.42 10.17 -9.19
CA TYR A 104 25.28 9.75 -10.01
C TYR A 104 24.46 8.69 -9.28
N PHE A 105 25.10 7.60 -8.82
CA PHE A 105 24.37 6.54 -8.12
C PHE A 105 23.79 6.98 -6.78
N THR A 106 24.49 7.85 -6.04
CA THR A 106 23.98 8.42 -4.79
C THR A 106 22.74 9.27 -5.03
N ARG A 107 22.80 10.19 -6.00
CA ARG A 107 21.67 11.02 -6.43
C ARG A 107 20.50 10.15 -6.88
N ARG A 108 20.72 9.18 -7.77
CA ARG A 108 19.69 8.25 -8.25
C ARG A 108 19.09 7.41 -7.14
N GLY A 109 19.88 7.03 -6.14
CA GLY A 109 19.42 6.33 -4.95
C GLY A 109 18.47 7.19 -4.11
N ILE A 110 18.85 8.45 -3.87
CA ILE A 110 17.99 9.41 -3.13
C ILE A 110 16.72 9.71 -3.90
N GLU A 111 16.81 10.02 -5.20
CA GLU A 111 15.66 10.24 -6.08
C GLU A 111 14.69 9.04 -6.03
N SER A 112 15.22 7.81 -6.10
CA SER A 112 14.39 6.60 -6.05
C SER A 112 13.69 6.39 -4.70
N ILE A 113 14.23 6.91 -3.60
CA ILE A 113 13.60 6.87 -2.28
C ILE A 113 12.53 7.96 -2.16
N VAL A 114 12.85 9.18 -2.63
CA VAL A 114 11.94 10.34 -2.58
C VAL A 114 10.73 10.13 -3.49
N GLU A 115 10.95 9.59 -4.68
CA GLU A 115 9.92 9.31 -5.70
C GLU A 115 9.29 7.91 -5.52
N ASP A 116 9.47 7.25 -4.37
CA ASP A 116 8.93 5.91 -4.14
C ASP A 116 7.41 5.92 -3.92
N GLU A 117 6.67 5.79 -5.01
CA GLU A 117 5.21 5.73 -4.98
C GLU A 117 4.65 4.39 -4.50
N VAL A 118 5.48 3.34 -4.40
CA VAL A 118 5.04 1.95 -4.24
C VAL A 118 5.29 1.43 -2.83
N THR A 119 6.53 1.49 -2.32
CA THR A 119 6.82 0.83 -1.04
C THR A 119 6.24 1.58 0.16
N GLN A 120 6.09 2.91 0.05
CA GLN A 120 5.35 3.74 1.00
C GLN A 120 3.88 3.31 1.18
N ARG A 121 3.31 2.57 0.22
CA ARG A 121 1.93 2.05 0.31
C ARG A 121 1.82 0.80 1.17
N PHE A 122 2.96 0.24 1.59
CA PHE A 122 3.05 -0.92 2.49
C PHE A 122 3.39 -0.54 3.94
N THR A 123 3.45 0.75 4.26
CA THR A 123 3.58 1.28 5.62
C THR A 123 2.29 1.98 6.04
N SER A 124 2.01 2.04 7.34
CA SER A 124 0.85 2.77 7.87
C SER A 124 0.88 4.23 7.38
N GLU A 125 -0.30 4.77 7.06
CA GLU A 125 -0.43 6.18 6.69
C GLU A 125 -0.04 7.06 7.87
N GLU A 126 0.93 7.95 7.66
CA GLU A 126 1.34 8.93 8.66
C GLU A 126 0.37 10.12 8.63
N LEU A 127 -0.23 10.40 9.78
CA LEU A 127 -1.21 11.46 9.90
C LEU A 127 -0.56 12.76 10.32
N VAL A 128 -0.88 13.83 9.58
CA VAL A 128 -0.52 15.20 9.95
C VAL A 128 -1.10 15.58 11.32
N SER A 129 -2.31 15.10 11.63
CA SER A 129 -2.99 15.33 12.91
C SER A 129 -2.86 14.13 13.85
N TRP A 130 -2.52 14.38 15.12
CA TRP A 130 -2.46 13.32 16.13
C TRP A 130 -3.85 12.82 16.54
N ASN A 131 -4.04 11.51 16.47
CA ASN A 131 -5.29 10.82 16.82
C ASN A 131 -5.24 10.12 18.20
N LEU A 132 -4.31 10.52 19.07
CA LEU A 132 -4.08 9.87 20.38
C LEU A 132 -3.65 8.40 20.28
N LEU A 133 -3.24 7.94 19.09
CA LEU A 133 -2.61 6.64 18.87
C LEU A 133 -1.11 6.89 18.58
N THR A 134 -0.26 6.48 19.51
CA THR A 134 1.21 6.61 19.40
C THR A 134 1.85 5.68 18.36
N ARG A 135 1.07 4.79 17.73
CA ARG A 135 1.58 3.84 16.72
C ARG A 135 1.41 4.32 15.27
N THR A 136 0.67 5.40 15.06
CA THR A 136 0.41 6.02 13.74
C THR A 136 1.12 7.37 13.60
N ASN A 137 1.90 7.77 14.61
CA ASN A 137 2.70 8.98 14.60
C ASN A 137 3.93 8.74 15.52
N ASN A 138 5.13 8.69 14.93
CA ASN A 138 6.37 8.33 15.65
C ASN A 138 7.00 9.54 16.37
N ASP A 139 6.71 10.77 15.95
CA ASP A 139 7.44 11.98 16.38
C ASP A 139 6.74 12.71 17.53
N PHE A 140 5.56 12.25 17.95
CA PHE A 140 4.72 12.95 18.92
C PHE A 140 4.97 12.47 20.36
N GLN A 141 6.20 12.62 20.86
CA GLN A 141 6.50 12.44 22.28
C GLN A 141 6.51 13.80 23.01
N TYR A 142 5.45 14.03 23.80
CA TYR A 142 5.30 15.15 24.76
C TYR A 142 5.18 16.57 24.18
N ILE A 143 3.97 16.93 23.72
CA ILE A 143 3.68 18.31 23.28
C ILE A 143 3.17 19.21 24.42
N SER A 144 2.30 18.73 25.31
CA SER A 144 1.84 19.50 26.48
C SER A 144 1.26 18.60 27.57
N LEU A 145 1.32 19.04 28.84
CA LEU A 145 0.76 18.31 29.98
C LEU A 145 -0.75 18.00 29.81
N LYS A 146 -1.53 18.99 29.34
CA LYS A 146 -2.97 18.81 29.08
C LYS A 146 -3.22 17.66 28.10
N LEU A 147 -2.45 17.62 27.01
CA LEU A 147 -2.62 16.64 25.97
C LEU A 147 -2.09 15.25 26.39
N THR A 148 -1.04 15.20 27.21
CA THR A 148 -0.57 13.96 27.85
C THR A 148 -1.61 13.37 28.80
N LEU A 149 -2.32 14.20 29.58
CA LEU A 149 -3.42 13.74 30.43
C LEU A 149 -4.57 13.16 29.61
N VAL A 150 -4.97 13.83 28.53
CA VAL A 150 -6.00 13.32 27.60
C VAL A 150 -5.58 12.00 26.96
N TYR A 151 -4.31 11.88 26.56
CA TYR A 151 -3.75 10.64 26.05
C TYR A 151 -3.77 9.50 27.09
N GLY A 152 -3.34 9.78 28.32
CA GLY A 152 -3.38 8.83 29.43
C GLY A 152 -4.80 8.33 29.71
N LEU A 153 -5.78 9.24 29.80
CA LEU A 153 -7.19 8.88 29.90
C LEU A 153 -7.64 8.03 28.71
N GLY A 154 -7.22 8.39 27.50
CA GLY A 154 -7.51 7.64 26.29
C GLY A 154 -6.94 6.22 26.30
N ILE A 155 -5.77 5.99 26.91
CA ILE A 155 -5.25 4.64 27.13
C ILE A 155 -6.18 3.86 28.06
N VAL A 156 -6.54 4.45 29.22
CA VAL A 156 -7.41 3.79 30.20
C VAL A 156 -8.75 3.39 29.56
N VAL A 157 -9.40 4.31 28.85
CA VAL A 157 -10.67 4.02 28.16
C VAL A 157 -10.50 2.92 27.09
N ARG A 158 -9.45 2.99 26.27
CA ARG A 158 -9.25 2.02 25.19
C ARG A 158 -8.92 0.63 25.70
N TYR A 159 -8.09 0.51 26.73
CA TYR A 159 -7.58 -0.78 27.20
C TYR A 159 -8.45 -1.41 28.29
N CYS A 160 -9.05 -0.62 29.18
CA CYS A 160 -9.84 -1.14 30.30
C CYS A 160 -11.34 -1.24 30.00
N ILE A 161 -11.86 -0.48 29.03
CA ILE A 161 -13.29 -0.44 28.71
C ILE A 161 -13.55 -0.98 27.29
N LEU A 162 -12.98 -0.33 26.26
CA LEU A 162 -13.28 -0.68 24.87
C LEU A 162 -12.73 -2.05 24.48
N ALA A 163 -11.44 -2.33 24.75
CA ALA A 163 -10.82 -3.58 24.31
C ALA A 163 -11.49 -4.84 24.91
N PRO A 164 -11.81 -4.92 26.23
CA PRO A 164 -12.52 -6.07 26.78
C PRO A 164 -13.90 -6.27 26.15
N LEU A 165 -14.71 -5.20 26.05
CA LEU A 165 -16.03 -5.24 25.41
C LEU A 165 -15.94 -5.78 23.97
N ARG A 166 -14.97 -5.27 23.21
CA ARG A 166 -14.74 -5.64 21.81
C ARG A 166 -14.28 -7.09 21.66
N ILE A 167 -13.38 -7.54 22.52
CA ILE A 167 -12.93 -8.94 22.55
C ILE A 167 -14.12 -9.85 22.87
N THR A 168 -14.95 -9.51 23.85
CA THR A 168 -16.16 -10.27 24.18
C THR A 168 -17.11 -10.36 22.98
N LEU A 169 -17.39 -9.24 22.31
CA LEU A 169 -18.24 -9.24 21.11
C LEU A 169 -17.62 -10.07 19.98
N ALA A 170 -16.31 -9.97 19.75
CA ALA A 170 -15.63 -10.77 18.74
C ALA A 170 -15.71 -12.27 19.06
N CYS A 171 -15.53 -12.67 20.32
CA CYS A 171 -15.70 -14.06 20.75
C CYS A 171 -17.13 -14.55 20.55
N ILE A 172 -18.15 -13.74 20.88
CA ILE A 172 -19.56 -14.08 20.64
C ILE A 172 -19.81 -14.25 19.14
N GLY A 173 -19.36 -13.31 18.31
CA GLY A 173 -19.55 -13.35 16.86
C GLY A 173 -18.89 -14.58 16.20
N LEU A 174 -17.64 -14.89 16.59
CA LEU A 174 -16.91 -16.04 16.07
C LEU A 174 -17.51 -17.37 16.55
N SER A 175 -17.92 -17.46 17.82
CA SER A 175 -18.60 -18.65 18.35
C SER A 175 -19.95 -18.87 17.65
N TRP A 176 -20.73 -17.81 17.46
CA TRP A 176 -21.98 -17.85 16.69
C TRP A 176 -21.75 -18.35 15.26
N LEU A 177 -20.71 -17.86 14.59
CA LEU A 177 -20.35 -18.32 13.25
C LEU A 177 -20.06 -19.83 13.25
N VAL A 178 -19.16 -20.30 14.12
CA VAL A 178 -18.73 -21.70 14.13
C VAL A 178 -19.89 -22.65 14.46
N ILE A 179 -20.68 -22.32 15.48
CA ILE A 179 -21.82 -23.12 15.91
C ILE A 179 -22.93 -23.06 14.86
N GLY A 180 -23.30 -21.86 14.43
CA GLY A 180 -24.39 -21.62 13.49
C GLY A 180 -24.13 -22.25 12.13
N THR A 181 -22.92 -22.11 11.55
CA THR A 181 -22.62 -22.73 10.27
C THR A 181 -22.47 -24.24 10.36
N SER A 182 -22.03 -24.77 11.52
CA SER A 182 -22.01 -26.21 11.75
C SER A 182 -23.43 -26.78 11.81
N ALA A 183 -24.35 -26.12 12.52
CA ALA A 183 -25.76 -26.51 12.56
C ALA A 183 -26.43 -26.44 11.18
N VAL A 184 -26.21 -25.35 10.43
CA VAL A 184 -26.71 -25.20 9.05
C VAL A 184 -26.12 -26.27 8.12
N GLY A 185 -24.87 -26.68 8.36
CA GLY A 185 -24.20 -27.71 7.57
C GLY A 185 -24.90 -29.08 7.63
N LEU A 186 -25.57 -29.39 8.74
CA LEU A 186 -26.34 -30.62 8.93
C LEU A 186 -27.66 -30.63 8.16
N LEU A 187 -28.12 -29.49 7.68
CA LEU A 187 -29.37 -29.39 6.93
C LEU A 187 -29.21 -29.91 5.49
N PRO A 188 -30.24 -30.57 4.93
CA PRO A 188 -30.28 -30.94 3.51
C PRO A 188 -30.24 -29.67 2.63
N ASN A 189 -29.82 -29.82 1.38
CA ASN A 189 -29.60 -28.72 0.43
C ASN A 189 -30.92 -28.14 -0.12
N TRP A 190 -31.76 -27.62 0.76
CA TRP A 190 -33.01 -26.93 0.43
C TRP A 190 -32.84 -25.41 0.48
N LYS A 191 -33.82 -24.66 -0.03
CA LYS A 191 -33.82 -23.19 -0.01
C LYS A 191 -33.65 -22.62 1.42
N ILE A 192 -34.17 -23.33 2.43
CA ILE A 192 -34.04 -22.97 3.85
C ILE A 192 -32.57 -22.94 4.30
N LYS A 193 -31.74 -23.88 3.83
CA LYS A 193 -30.31 -23.92 4.16
C LYS A 193 -29.59 -22.66 3.70
N LEU A 194 -29.89 -22.21 2.48
CA LEU A 194 -29.29 -20.99 1.91
C LEU A 194 -29.72 -19.75 2.69
N TRP A 195 -31.02 -19.63 2.99
CA TRP A 195 -31.56 -18.52 3.78
C TRP A 195 -30.97 -18.49 5.19
N LEU A 196 -30.95 -19.62 5.90
CA LEU A 196 -30.41 -19.69 7.26
C LEU A 196 -28.90 -19.45 7.28
N SER A 197 -28.16 -19.98 6.30
CA SER A 197 -26.74 -19.69 6.09
C SER A 197 -26.50 -18.18 5.98
N GLU A 198 -27.29 -17.48 5.17
CA GLU A 198 -27.17 -16.04 5.00
C GLU A 198 -27.41 -15.27 6.32
N TRP A 199 -28.45 -15.65 7.06
CA TRP A 199 -28.73 -15.06 8.38
C TRP A 199 -27.59 -15.28 9.38
N VAL A 200 -27.09 -16.51 9.52
CA VAL A 200 -25.98 -16.83 10.43
C VAL A 200 -24.76 -15.99 10.12
N HIS A 201 -24.38 -15.91 8.84
CA HIS A 201 -23.20 -15.14 8.41
C HIS A 201 -23.40 -13.64 8.67
N ILE A 202 -24.52 -13.05 8.22
CA ILE A 202 -24.78 -11.61 8.39
C ILE A 202 -24.81 -11.23 9.88
N MET A 203 -25.44 -12.05 10.74
CA MET A 203 -25.45 -11.83 12.19
C MET A 203 -24.03 -11.84 12.77
N CYS A 204 -23.21 -12.84 12.42
CA CYS A 204 -21.80 -12.88 12.81
C CYS A 204 -21.07 -11.60 12.40
N TYR A 205 -21.11 -11.23 11.12
CA TYR A 205 -20.38 -10.07 10.62
C TYR A 205 -20.86 -8.76 11.26
N ARG A 206 -22.16 -8.63 11.55
CA ARG A 206 -22.73 -7.50 12.30
C ARG A 206 -22.24 -7.42 13.74
N ILE A 207 -22.09 -8.55 14.41
CA ILE A 207 -21.53 -8.61 15.77
C ILE A 207 -20.03 -8.27 15.74
N CYS A 208 -19.27 -8.88 14.81
CA CYS A 208 -17.85 -8.60 14.64
C CYS A 208 -17.58 -7.13 14.25
N ALA A 209 -18.39 -6.53 13.38
CA ALA A 209 -18.31 -5.12 13.01
C ALA A 209 -18.52 -4.22 14.24
N ARG A 210 -19.52 -4.51 15.09
CA ARG A 210 -19.71 -3.82 16.38
C ARG A 210 -18.54 -4.02 17.33
N GLY A 211 -17.95 -5.23 17.34
CA GLY A 211 -16.71 -5.54 18.06
C GLY A 211 -15.50 -4.76 17.56
N LEU A 212 -15.52 -4.20 16.36
CA LEU A 212 -14.50 -3.27 15.87
C LEU A 212 -14.88 -1.79 16.08
N SER A 213 -16.03 -1.53 16.70
CA SER A 213 -16.70 -0.23 16.70
C SER A 213 -16.77 0.37 15.29
N ALA A 214 -17.12 -0.48 14.32
CA ALA A 214 -17.20 -0.10 12.93
C ALA A 214 -18.40 0.80 12.68
N THR A 215 -18.16 2.02 12.18
CA THR A 215 -19.17 2.91 11.62
C THR A 215 -18.98 2.92 10.11
N VAL A 216 -19.92 2.29 9.40
CA VAL A 216 -19.82 2.08 7.96
C VAL A 216 -20.91 2.87 7.24
N HIS A 217 -20.51 3.82 6.41
CA HIS A 217 -21.39 4.60 5.56
C HIS A 217 -21.46 3.94 4.19
N TYR A 218 -22.63 3.41 3.85
CA TYR A 218 -22.85 2.71 2.59
C TYR A 218 -23.55 3.63 1.60
N HIS A 219 -22.93 3.82 0.43
CA HIS A 219 -23.40 4.68 -0.64
C HIS A 219 -23.82 3.83 -1.84
N ASN A 220 -24.84 4.31 -2.56
CA ASN A 220 -25.32 3.73 -3.83
C ASN A 220 -25.72 2.25 -3.69
N ARG A 221 -26.49 1.92 -2.65
CA ARG A 221 -26.89 0.54 -2.29
C ARG A 221 -27.66 -0.18 -3.40
N GLU A 222 -28.25 0.54 -4.34
CA GLU A 222 -28.88 0.02 -5.55
C GLU A 222 -27.91 -0.76 -6.45
N ASN A 223 -26.61 -0.43 -6.41
CA ASN A 223 -25.55 -1.09 -7.17
C ASN A 223 -24.93 -2.30 -6.45
N LYS A 224 -25.53 -2.75 -5.35
CA LYS A 224 -25.02 -3.89 -4.59
C LYS A 224 -24.79 -5.11 -5.49
N PRO A 225 -23.71 -5.88 -5.24
CA PRO A 225 -23.40 -7.07 -6.02
C PRO A 225 -24.58 -8.04 -6.06
N LYS A 226 -24.96 -8.43 -7.28
CA LYS A 226 -26.08 -9.36 -7.53
C LYS A 226 -25.55 -10.79 -7.61
N LYS A 227 -26.42 -11.77 -7.30
CA LYS A 227 -26.09 -13.20 -7.36
C LYS A 227 -25.56 -13.56 -8.75
N GLY A 228 -24.57 -14.45 -8.80
CA GLY A 228 -23.87 -14.85 -10.04
C GLY A 228 -22.75 -13.92 -10.52
N GLY A 229 -22.63 -12.70 -10.00
CA GLY A 229 -21.53 -11.78 -10.33
C GLY A 229 -20.30 -11.88 -9.42
N ILE A 230 -19.26 -11.10 -9.72
CA ILE A 230 -18.05 -10.97 -8.90
C ILE A 230 -18.00 -9.56 -8.30
N CYS A 231 -17.96 -9.47 -6.98
CA CYS A 231 -17.67 -8.24 -6.25
C CYS A 231 -16.15 -8.04 -6.16
N VAL A 232 -15.66 -6.90 -6.63
CA VAL A 232 -14.24 -6.56 -6.63
C VAL A 232 -14.02 -5.28 -5.81
N ALA A 233 -13.12 -5.33 -4.83
CA ALA A 233 -12.82 -4.18 -3.98
C ALA A 233 -11.32 -3.92 -3.79
N ASN A 234 -10.95 -2.67 -3.51
CA ASN A 234 -9.62 -2.36 -2.98
C ASN A 234 -9.42 -3.04 -1.61
N HIS A 235 -8.16 -3.31 -1.24
CA HIS A 235 -7.85 -4.14 -0.08
C HIS A 235 -6.89 -3.45 0.88
N THR A 236 -7.34 -3.23 2.10
CA THR A 236 -6.57 -2.62 3.18
C THR A 236 -6.24 -3.61 4.28
N SER A 237 -7.15 -4.54 4.57
CA SER A 237 -6.91 -5.58 5.57
C SER A 237 -7.93 -6.71 5.54
N PRO A 238 -7.69 -7.82 6.25
CA PRO A 238 -8.61 -8.96 6.30
C PRO A 238 -9.99 -8.62 6.87
N ILE A 239 -10.10 -7.54 7.63
CA ILE A 239 -11.38 -7.06 8.18
C ILE A 239 -12.28 -6.42 7.11
N ASP A 240 -11.77 -6.10 5.92
CA ASP A 240 -12.58 -5.65 4.78
C ASP A 240 -13.72 -6.64 4.48
N VAL A 241 -13.49 -7.94 4.71
CA VAL A 241 -14.52 -8.99 4.65
C VAL A 241 -15.66 -8.70 5.62
N VAL A 242 -15.35 -8.35 6.87
CA VAL A 242 -16.35 -8.04 7.90
C VAL A 242 -17.14 -6.79 7.48
N ILE A 243 -16.46 -5.79 6.93
CA ILE A 243 -17.09 -4.52 6.50
C ILE A 243 -18.06 -4.73 5.33
N LEU A 244 -17.67 -5.50 4.31
CA LEU A 244 -18.56 -5.77 3.17
C LEU A 244 -19.67 -6.75 3.54
N CYS A 245 -19.34 -7.84 4.25
CA CYS A 245 -20.33 -8.85 4.62
C CYS A 245 -21.31 -8.39 5.72
N ASN A 246 -21.06 -7.25 6.36
CA ASN A 246 -22.01 -6.60 7.27
C ASN A 246 -23.30 -6.13 6.55
N ASP A 247 -23.23 -5.88 5.23
CA ASP A 247 -24.33 -5.32 4.42
C ASP A 247 -24.77 -6.21 3.23
N GLY A 248 -24.25 -7.44 3.15
CA GLY A 248 -24.66 -8.44 2.17
C GLY A 248 -23.97 -9.80 2.33
N GLY A 249 -24.54 -10.87 1.74
CA GLY A 249 -23.96 -12.21 1.78
C GLY A 249 -23.00 -12.49 0.61
N TYR A 250 -21.72 -12.72 0.91
CA TYR A 250 -20.70 -12.99 -0.10
C TYR A 250 -20.10 -14.39 0.00
N ALA A 251 -19.68 -14.90 -1.15
CA ALA A 251 -18.79 -16.04 -1.23
C ALA A 251 -17.34 -15.56 -1.30
N MET A 252 -16.57 -15.83 -0.25
CA MET A 252 -15.17 -15.39 -0.23
C MET A 252 -14.26 -16.29 -1.06
N VAL A 253 -13.25 -15.66 -1.64
CA VAL A 253 -12.09 -16.33 -2.20
C VAL A 253 -10.83 -15.89 -1.46
N GLY A 254 -10.01 -16.84 -1.02
CA GLY A 254 -8.78 -16.50 -0.30
C GLY A 254 -7.82 -17.67 -0.13
N GLN A 255 -6.71 -17.40 0.55
CA GLN A 255 -5.71 -18.42 0.87
C GLN A 255 -6.21 -19.34 1.99
N VAL A 256 -5.87 -20.63 1.94
CA VAL A 256 -6.03 -21.55 3.08
C VAL A 256 -5.10 -21.10 4.22
N HIS A 257 -5.63 -21.09 5.45
CA HIS A 257 -4.90 -20.80 6.68
C HIS A 257 -5.00 -21.97 7.67
N GLY A 258 -3.96 -22.17 8.47
CA GLY A 258 -3.95 -23.11 9.59
C GLY A 258 -4.51 -22.51 10.89
N GLY A 259 -4.36 -23.24 12.00
CA GLY A 259 -4.73 -22.79 13.34
C GLY A 259 -6.20 -22.38 13.49
N LEU A 260 -6.46 -21.36 14.32
CA LEU A 260 -7.80 -20.84 14.58
C LEU A 260 -8.51 -20.36 13.31
N MET A 261 -7.79 -19.67 12.42
CA MET A 261 -8.36 -19.22 11.13
C MET A 261 -8.79 -20.40 10.27
N GLY A 262 -8.02 -21.50 10.27
CA GLY A 262 -8.41 -22.73 9.58
C GLY A 262 -9.68 -23.36 10.14
N VAL A 263 -9.88 -23.31 11.46
CA VAL A 263 -11.14 -23.78 12.10
C VAL A 263 -12.32 -22.95 11.60
N VAL A 264 -12.18 -21.61 11.62
CA VAL A 264 -13.22 -20.70 11.11
C VAL A 264 -13.49 -20.95 9.63
N GLN A 265 -12.47 -21.04 8.79
CA GLN A 265 -12.62 -21.31 7.35
C GLN A 265 -13.36 -22.63 7.09
N ARG A 266 -13.01 -23.72 7.81
CA ARG A 266 -13.70 -25.02 7.69
C ARG A 266 -15.16 -24.93 8.12
N ALA A 267 -15.45 -24.21 9.22
CA ALA A 267 -16.81 -24.02 9.67
C ALA A 267 -17.66 -23.25 8.63
N MET A 268 -17.10 -22.21 8.01
CA MET A 268 -17.81 -21.40 7.01
C MET A 268 -18.17 -22.20 5.76
N VAL A 269 -17.25 -23.07 5.29
CA VAL A 269 -17.46 -23.93 4.11
C VAL A 269 -18.68 -24.84 4.24
N ARG A 270 -19.02 -25.26 5.47
CA ARG A 270 -20.19 -26.13 5.75
C ARG A 270 -21.52 -25.48 5.39
N ALA A 271 -21.64 -24.17 5.56
CA ALA A 271 -22.88 -23.43 5.32
C ALA A 271 -22.87 -22.63 4.02
N CYS A 272 -21.69 -22.26 3.52
CA CYS A 272 -21.52 -21.54 2.27
C CYS A 272 -20.34 -22.15 1.52
N PRO A 273 -20.46 -22.50 0.23
CA PRO A 273 -19.27 -22.90 -0.50
C PRO A 273 -18.35 -21.68 -0.58
N HIS A 274 -17.26 -21.64 0.18
CA HIS A 274 -16.20 -20.63 0.03
C HIS A 274 -15.07 -21.26 -0.79
N ILE A 275 -14.34 -20.46 -1.57
CA ILE A 275 -13.23 -20.98 -2.39
C ILE A 275 -11.92 -20.65 -1.68
N TRP A 276 -11.28 -21.68 -1.13
CA TRP A 276 -9.96 -21.54 -0.53
C TRP A 276 -8.93 -22.18 -1.43
N PHE A 277 -7.85 -21.45 -1.71
CA PHE A 277 -6.74 -21.92 -2.52
C PHE A 277 -5.49 -22.09 -1.66
N GLU A 278 -4.71 -23.11 -1.96
CA GLU A 278 -3.34 -23.17 -1.47
C GLU A 278 -2.48 -22.09 -2.16
N ARG A 279 -1.40 -21.68 -1.51
CA ARG A 279 -0.50 -20.65 -2.06
C ARG A 279 0.15 -21.09 -3.37
N SER A 280 0.42 -22.39 -3.53
CA SER A 280 0.87 -23.02 -4.78
C SER A 280 -0.21 -22.95 -5.86
N GLU A 281 -1.44 -23.33 -5.52
CA GLU A 281 -2.60 -23.33 -6.42
C GLU A 281 -2.99 -21.92 -6.91
N MET A 282 -2.82 -20.87 -6.08
CA MET A 282 -3.12 -19.50 -6.51
C MET A 282 -2.26 -19.01 -7.69
N LYS A 283 -1.15 -19.69 -7.99
CA LYS A 283 -0.32 -19.42 -9.17
C LYS A 283 -0.89 -20.08 -10.43
N ASP A 284 -1.69 -21.13 -10.29
CA ASP A 284 -2.33 -21.83 -11.39
C ASP A 284 -3.60 -21.11 -11.84
N ARG A 285 -3.43 -20.31 -12.91
CA ARG A 285 -4.49 -19.49 -13.50
C ARG A 285 -5.66 -20.35 -14.00
N HIS A 286 -5.38 -21.52 -14.57
CA HIS A 286 -6.42 -22.37 -15.16
C HIS A 286 -7.33 -22.95 -14.07
N LEU A 287 -6.74 -23.41 -12.96
CA LEU A 287 -7.50 -23.92 -11.83
C LEU A 287 -8.40 -22.85 -11.21
N VAL A 288 -7.87 -21.64 -11.06
CA VAL A 288 -8.61 -20.48 -10.53
C VAL A 288 -9.79 -20.15 -11.44
N THR A 289 -9.55 -19.90 -12.73
CA THR A 289 -10.59 -19.57 -13.72
C THR A 289 -11.65 -20.67 -13.82
N LYS A 290 -11.26 -21.95 -13.77
CA LYS A 290 -12.19 -23.08 -13.79
C LYS A 290 -13.11 -23.10 -12.55
N ARG A 291 -12.56 -22.95 -11.33
CA ARG A 291 -13.36 -22.93 -10.08
C ARG A 291 -14.30 -21.72 -10.04
N PHE A 292 -13.87 -20.58 -10.56
CA PHE A 292 -14.72 -19.39 -10.67
C PHE A 292 -15.81 -19.54 -11.72
N GLY A 293 -15.48 -20.03 -12.93
CA GLY A 293 -16.42 -20.22 -14.03
C GLY A 293 -17.55 -21.18 -13.67
N ALA A 294 -17.22 -22.33 -13.08
CA ALA A 294 -18.21 -23.32 -12.63
C ALA A 294 -19.22 -22.73 -11.62
N ARG A 295 -18.79 -21.74 -10.84
CA ARG A 295 -19.63 -21.09 -9.84
C ARG A 295 -20.45 -19.93 -10.41
N SER A 296 -19.85 -19.10 -11.25
CA SER A 296 -20.54 -17.96 -11.86
C SER A 296 -21.77 -18.41 -12.66
N GLN A 297 -21.72 -19.61 -13.23
CA GLN A 297 -22.81 -20.21 -13.99
C GLN A 297 -23.96 -20.74 -13.10
N SER A 298 -23.78 -20.83 -11.78
CA SER A 298 -24.82 -21.26 -10.87
C SER A 298 -25.72 -20.09 -10.46
N ILE A 299 -26.96 -20.07 -10.97
CA ILE A 299 -27.98 -19.03 -10.73
C ILE A 299 -28.28 -18.81 -9.23
N CYS A 300 -28.06 -19.81 -8.39
CA CYS A 300 -28.30 -19.73 -6.95
C CYS A 300 -27.07 -19.30 -6.12
N SER A 301 -25.94 -19.04 -6.78
CA SER A 301 -24.68 -18.76 -6.10
C SER A 301 -24.53 -17.31 -5.69
N ARG A 302 -24.15 -17.09 -4.42
CA ARG A 302 -23.70 -15.79 -3.90
C ARG A 302 -22.59 -15.21 -4.75
N SER A 303 -22.55 -13.89 -4.86
CA SER A 303 -21.48 -13.18 -5.55
C SER A 303 -20.13 -13.49 -4.92
N CYS A 304 -19.12 -13.73 -5.75
CA CYS A 304 -17.77 -13.95 -5.28
C CYS A 304 -17.13 -12.63 -4.86
N LEU A 305 -16.60 -12.55 -3.64
CA LEU A 305 -15.86 -11.40 -3.17
C LEU A 305 -14.36 -11.61 -3.43
N ILE A 306 -13.77 -10.70 -4.20
CA ILE A 306 -12.37 -10.67 -4.57
C ILE A 306 -11.79 -9.30 -4.20
N PHE A 307 -10.60 -9.34 -3.65
CA PHE A 307 -9.86 -8.14 -3.24
C PHE A 307 -8.65 -7.93 -4.14
N ALA A 308 -8.14 -6.69 -4.19
CA ALA A 308 -6.81 -6.41 -4.72
C ALA A 308 -5.79 -7.39 -4.09
N GLY A 309 -4.86 -7.91 -4.88
CA GLY A 309 -4.05 -9.10 -4.53
C GLY A 309 -3.08 -8.93 -3.35
N THR A 310 -3.08 -7.79 -2.67
CA THR A 310 -2.35 -7.52 -1.44
C THR A 310 -3.06 -6.42 -0.64
N CYS A 311 -2.88 -6.43 0.68
CA CYS A 311 -3.30 -5.33 1.53
C CYS A 311 -2.33 -4.13 1.37
N VAL A 312 -2.87 -2.92 1.21
CA VAL A 312 -2.15 -1.63 1.15
C VAL A 312 -2.80 -0.58 2.05
N ASN A 313 -2.08 0.50 2.35
CA ASN A 313 -2.46 1.51 3.35
C ASN A 313 -3.63 2.44 2.99
N ASN A 314 -4.62 1.98 2.21
CA ASN A 314 -5.84 2.72 1.85
C ASN A 314 -5.62 4.12 1.22
N THR A 315 -4.43 4.38 0.68
CA THR A 315 -4.12 5.58 -0.11
C THR A 315 -4.03 5.29 -1.61
N SER A 316 -3.97 4.02 -2.00
CA SER A 316 -3.86 3.56 -3.39
C SER A 316 -4.62 2.26 -3.64
N VAL A 317 -4.81 1.94 -4.93
CA VAL A 317 -5.33 0.65 -5.38
C VAL A 317 -4.25 -0.05 -6.22
N MET A 318 -3.95 -1.29 -5.85
CA MET A 318 -2.98 -2.13 -6.58
C MET A 318 -3.65 -2.88 -7.73
N MET A 319 -2.85 -3.39 -8.66
CA MET A 319 -3.34 -4.23 -9.75
C MET A 319 -4.13 -5.45 -9.24
N PHE A 320 -5.28 -5.70 -9.87
CA PHE A 320 -6.01 -6.94 -9.67
C PHE A 320 -5.34 -8.10 -10.39
N LYS A 321 -5.65 -9.32 -9.93
CA LYS A 321 -5.17 -10.54 -10.60
C LYS A 321 -6.03 -10.84 -11.82
N LYS A 322 -5.39 -10.99 -12.99
CA LYS A 322 -6.01 -11.20 -14.31
C LYS A 322 -7.08 -12.30 -14.33
N GLY A 323 -6.86 -13.43 -13.65
CA GLY A 323 -7.75 -14.60 -13.73
C GLY A 323 -9.20 -14.32 -13.30
N SER A 324 -9.44 -13.32 -12.46
CA SER A 324 -10.79 -12.92 -12.05
C SER A 324 -11.59 -12.19 -13.13
N PHE A 325 -10.92 -11.67 -14.16
CA PHE A 325 -11.51 -10.89 -15.25
C PHE A 325 -11.62 -11.69 -16.56
N GLU A 326 -11.05 -12.90 -16.62
CA GLU A 326 -11.11 -13.77 -17.81
C GLU A 326 -12.41 -14.60 -17.90
N ILE A 327 -13.25 -14.59 -16.85
CA ILE A 327 -14.44 -15.45 -16.74
C ILE A 327 -15.63 -14.93 -17.57
N GLY A 328 -15.58 -13.68 -18.04
CA GLY A 328 -16.64 -13.07 -18.84
C GLY A 328 -17.95 -12.79 -18.07
N THR A 329 -17.89 -12.72 -16.73
CA THR A 329 -19.05 -12.44 -15.87
C THR A 329 -19.16 -10.95 -15.49
N THR A 330 -20.28 -10.58 -14.88
CA THR A 330 -20.53 -9.22 -14.39
C THR A 330 -19.63 -8.90 -13.20
N ILE A 331 -18.86 -7.81 -13.31
CA ILE A 331 -18.06 -7.28 -12.21
C ILE A 331 -18.83 -6.18 -11.50
N HIS A 332 -18.89 -6.24 -10.17
CA HIS A 332 -19.46 -5.21 -9.31
C HIS A 332 -18.31 -4.55 -8.53
N PRO A 333 -17.83 -3.37 -8.96
CA PRO A 333 -16.75 -2.68 -8.28
C PRO A 333 -17.24 -2.05 -6.97
N VAL A 334 -16.39 -2.09 -5.95
CA VAL A 334 -16.65 -1.48 -4.64
C VAL A 334 -15.42 -0.73 -4.18
N ALA A 335 -15.60 0.53 -3.80
CA ALA A 335 -14.55 1.33 -3.18
C ALA A 335 -14.76 1.40 -1.66
N ILE A 336 -13.70 1.12 -0.91
CA ILE A 336 -13.65 1.24 0.56
C ILE A 336 -12.63 2.30 0.92
N LYS A 337 -13.07 3.36 1.62
CA LYS A 337 -12.19 4.39 2.19
C LYS A 337 -12.34 4.43 3.69
N TYR A 338 -11.26 4.15 4.40
CA TYR A 338 -11.16 4.30 5.85
C TYR A 338 -10.80 5.74 6.22
N ASP A 339 -11.34 6.21 7.35
CA ASP A 339 -10.89 7.44 7.98
C ASP A 339 -9.78 7.11 8.99
N PRO A 340 -8.50 7.39 8.65
CA PRO A 340 -7.37 7.02 9.50
C PRO A 340 -7.34 7.80 10.83
N LYS A 341 -8.11 8.89 10.97
CA LYS A 341 -8.22 9.67 12.21
C LYS A 341 -8.75 8.83 13.38
N PHE A 342 -9.58 7.82 13.13
CA PHE A 342 -10.16 6.98 14.19
C PHE A 342 -9.36 5.70 14.44
N GLY A 343 -8.61 5.24 13.44
CA GLY A 343 -7.76 4.07 13.56
C GLY A 343 -7.14 3.67 12.23
N ASP A 344 -5.94 3.11 12.31
CA ASP A 344 -5.27 2.52 11.16
C ASP A 344 -5.80 1.10 10.91
N ALA A 345 -6.56 0.95 9.82
CA ALA A 345 -7.11 -0.31 9.36
C ALA A 345 -6.11 -1.14 8.54
N PHE A 346 -4.92 -0.63 8.23
CA PHE A 346 -3.97 -1.31 7.37
C PHE A 346 -3.31 -2.51 8.06
N TRP A 347 -3.29 -3.66 7.36
CA TRP A 347 -2.54 -4.83 7.81
C TRP A 347 -1.23 -5.04 7.04
N ASN A 348 -0.12 -4.81 7.73
CA ASN A 348 1.20 -5.23 7.28
C ASN A 348 1.52 -6.64 7.78
N SER A 349 1.24 -7.65 6.94
CA SER A 349 1.54 -9.06 7.22
C SER A 349 3.02 -9.38 7.41
N SER A 350 3.94 -8.54 6.93
CA SER A 350 5.38 -8.73 7.08
C SER A 350 5.89 -8.26 8.46
N LYS A 351 5.14 -7.36 9.11
CA LYS A 351 5.49 -6.79 10.43
C LYS A 351 4.64 -7.35 11.58
N TYR A 352 3.37 -7.65 11.33
CA TYR A 352 2.43 -8.03 12.37
C TYR A 352 1.72 -9.35 12.04
N SER A 353 1.70 -10.26 13.03
CA SER A 353 0.82 -11.43 12.99
C SER A 353 -0.65 -11.00 13.01
N MET A 354 -1.56 -11.88 12.57
CA MET A 354 -3.00 -11.62 12.59
C MET A 354 -3.50 -11.29 14.01
N VAL A 355 -3.04 -12.03 15.02
CA VAL A 355 -3.46 -11.79 16.41
C VAL A 355 -2.97 -10.43 16.90
N SER A 356 -1.71 -10.08 16.63
CA SER A 356 -1.16 -8.77 16.98
C SER A 356 -1.92 -7.64 16.28
N TYR A 357 -2.28 -7.83 15.01
CA TYR A 357 -3.10 -6.90 14.24
C TYR A 357 -4.52 -6.77 14.82
N LEU A 358 -5.19 -7.87 15.16
CA LEU A 358 -6.53 -7.81 15.75
C LEU A 358 -6.51 -7.10 17.12
N LEU A 359 -5.52 -7.38 17.98
CA LEU A 359 -5.37 -6.66 19.25
C LEU A 359 -5.12 -5.16 19.04
N ARG A 360 -4.37 -4.80 18.01
CA ARG A 360 -4.23 -3.40 17.58
C ARG A 360 -5.59 -2.81 17.20
N MET A 361 -6.42 -3.53 16.47
CA MET A 361 -7.77 -3.06 16.12
C MET A 361 -8.69 -2.95 17.34
N MET A 362 -8.65 -3.91 18.26
CA MET A 362 -9.45 -3.87 19.49
C MET A 362 -9.08 -2.67 20.38
N THR A 363 -7.85 -2.16 20.27
CA THR A 363 -7.33 -1.01 21.04
C THR A 363 -7.33 0.30 20.26
N SER A 364 -7.90 0.37 19.05
CA SER A 364 -8.12 1.62 18.29
C SER A 364 -9.29 2.44 18.87
N TRP A 365 -9.55 3.66 18.38
CA TRP A 365 -10.75 4.40 18.81
C TRP A 365 -12.02 3.88 18.18
N ALA A 366 -12.03 3.76 16.86
CA ALA A 366 -13.12 3.18 16.10
C ALA A 366 -12.60 2.82 14.71
N LEU A 367 -13.44 2.17 13.92
CA LEU A 367 -13.19 1.97 12.51
C LEU A 367 -14.28 2.68 11.72
N VAL A 368 -13.95 3.84 11.17
CA VAL A 368 -14.90 4.63 10.38
C VAL A 368 -14.54 4.47 8.92
N CYS A 369 -15.49 4.10 8.09
CA CYS A 369 -15.25 3.96 6.66
C CYS A 369 -16.49 4.25 5.81
N ASN A 370 -16.22 4.60 4.57
CA ASN A 370 -17.20 4.74 3.52
C ASN A 370 -17.04 3.59 2.52
N VAL A 371 -18.17 3.02 2.11
CA VAL A 371 -18.27 1.94 1.13
C VAL A 371 -19.16 2.42 0.01
N TRP A 372 -18.61 2.57 -1.19
CA TRP A 372 -19.38 2.92 -2.39
C TRP A 372 -19.55 1.68 -3.26
N TYR A 373 -20.80 1.34 -3.57
CA TYR A 373 -21.11 0.35 -4.58
C TYR A 373 -21.20 1.03 -5.95
N LEU A 374 -20.29 0.70 -6.86
CA LEU A 374 -20.26 1.28 -8.19
C LEU A 374 -21.17 0.48 -9.16
N PRO A 375 -21.66 1.11 -10.24
CA PRO A 375 -22.41 0.42 -11.28
C PRO A 375 -21.68 -0.82 -11.79
N ALA A 376 -22.45 -1.86 -12.14
CA ALA A 376 -21.92 -3.08 -12.69
C ALA A 376 -21.15 -2.82 -14.00
N MET A 377 -20.03 -3.51 -14.19
CA MET A 377 -19.16 -3.37 -15.35
C MET A 377 -19.03 -4.71 -16.06
N HIS A 378 -19.05 -4.65 -17.38
CA HIS A 378 -18.83 -5.77 -18.29
C HIS A 378 -17.62 -5.49 -19.16
N GLN A 379 -16.95 -6.53 -19.61
CA GLN A 379 -15.87 -6.43 -20.60
C GLN A 379 -16.45 -5.91 -21.92
N GLN A 380 -15.79 -4.91 -22.50
CA GLN A 380 -16.21 -4.29 -23.76
C GLN A 380 -15.67 -5.06 -24.97
N ASP A 381 -16.28 -4.83 -26.14
CA ASP A 381 -15.79 -5.41 -27.39
C ASP A 381 -14.37 -4.92 -27.70
N GLY A 382 -13.45 -5.85 -27.95
CA GLY A 382 -12.04 -5.56 -28.19
C GLY A 382 -11.20 -5.23 -26.93
N GLU A 383 -11.81 -5.20 -25.75
CA GLU A 383 -11.09 -5.02 -24.47
C GLU A 383 -10.54 -6.38 -24.00
N ASP A 384 -9.25 -6.45 -23.66
CA ASP A 384 -8.69 -7.64 -23.02
C ASP A 384 -8.95 -7.67 -21.50
N ALA A 385 -8.72 -8.82 -20.85
CA ALA A 385 -8.98 -8.96 -19.41
C ALA A 385 -8.11 -8.04 -18.53
N VAL A 386 -6.93 -7.61 -18.99
CA VAL A 386 -6.04 -6.69 -18.27
C VAL A 386 -6.54 -5.26 -18.39
N GLN A 387 -6.93 -4.84 -19.59
CA GLN A 387 -7.56 -3.56 -19.86
C GLN A 387 -8.85 -3.41 -19.05
N PHE A 388 -9.69 -4.47 -19.02
CA PHE A 388 -10.90 -4.49 -18.21
C PHE A 388 -10.61 -4.37 -16.71
N ALA A 389 -9.63 -5.14 -16.21
CA ALA A 389 -9.20 -5.04 -14.81
C ALA A 389 -8.68 -3.63 -14.46
N ASN A 390 -7.93 -2.99 -15.37
CA ASN A 390 -7.44 -1.63 -15.19
C ASN A 390 -8.58 -0.62 -15.19
N ARG A 391 -9.56 -0.71 -16.10
CA ARG A 391 -10.73 0.18 -16.11
C ARG A 391 -11.55 0.07 -14.82
N VAL A 392 -11.76 -1.15 -14.31
CA VAL A 392 -12.42 -1.39 -13.02
C VAL A 392 -11.61 -0.81 -11.86
N LYS A 393 -10.29 -1.00 -11.86
CA LYS A 393 -9.39 -0.40 -10.87
C LYS A 393 -9.44 1.12 -10.88
N SER A 394 -9.37 1.75 -12.05
CA SER A 394 -9.43 3.21 -12.18
C SER A 394 -10.76 3.75 -11.67
N ALA A 395 -11.88 3.06 -11.92
CA ALA A 395 -13.18 3.43 -11.36
C ALA A 395 -13.21 3.37 -9.82
N ILE A 396 -12.69 2.30 -9.22
CA ILE A 396 -12.58 2.16 -7.77
C ILE A 396 -11.65 3.24 -7.18
N ALA A 397 -10.51 3.48 -7.82
CA ALA A 397 -9.53 4.45 -7.38
C ALA A 397 -10.11 5.88 -7.41
N HIS A 398 -10.75 6.25 -8.51
CA HIS A 398 -11.43 7.53 -8.67
C HIS A 398 -12.53 7.72 -7.61
N GLN A 399 -13.43 6.75 -7.43
CA GLN A 399 -14.52 6.87 -6.46
C GLN A 399 -14.03 6.95 -5.01
N GLY A 400 -12.96 6.23 -4.68
CA GLY A 400 -12.37 6.21 -3.34
C GLY A 400 -11.41 7.37 -3.06
N GLY A 401 -11.08 8.21 -4.04
CA GLY A 401 -10.01 9.20 -3.91
C GLY A 401 -8.65 8.54 -3.61
N LEU A 402 -8.35 7.45 -4.31
CA LEU A 402 -7.13 6.64 -4.14
C LEU A 402 -6.23 6.79 -5.37
N VAL A 403 -4.92 6.68 -5.17
CA VAL A 403 -3.96 6.68 -6.28
C VAL A 403 -4.07 5.36 -7.07
N ASP A 404 -4.22 5.48 -8.38
CA ASP A 404 -4.27 4.34 -9.30
C ASP A 404 -2.85 3.87 -9.67
N LEU A 405 -2.38 2.78 -9.05
CA LEU A 405 -1.02 2.29 -9.27
C LEU A 405 -0.97 1.17 -10.31
N GLN A 406 0.01 1.24 -11.21
CA GLN A 406 0.29 0.19 -12.19
C GLN A 406 1.17 -0.95 -11.63
N TRP A 407 1.31 -1.03 -10.32
CA TRP A 407 2.16 -2.02 -9.65
C TRP A 407 1.34 -3.13 -9.00
N ASP A 408 1.97 -4.30 -8.88
CA ASP A 408 1.43 -5.40 -8.12
C ASP A 408 2.01 -5.43 -6.68
N GLY A 409 1.42 -6.28 -5.84
CA GLY A 409 1.86 -6.43 -4.45
C GLY A 409 3.14 -7.22 -4.22
N GLY A 410 3.87 -7.62 -5.26
CA GLY A 410 5.04 -8.49 -5.15
C GLY A 410 6.17 -7.87 -4.34
N LEU A 411 6.40 -6.57 -4.52
CA LEU A 411 7.43 -5.80 -3.82
C LEU A 411 7.22 -5.69 -2.31
N LYS A 412 6.03 -6.03 -1.79
CA LYS A 412 5.76 -6.08 -0.33
C LYS A 412 6.59 -7.13 0.40
N ARG A 413 6.98 -8.21 -0.30
CA ARG A 413 7.60 -9.40 0.29
C ARG A 413 8.90 -9.82 -0.37
N ALA A 414 9.06 -9.53 -1.66
CA ALA A 414 10.23 -9.91 -2.41
C ALA A 414 11.11 -8.67 -2.67
N LYS A 415 12.43 -8.87 -2.59
CA LYS A 415 13.38 -7.91 -3.14
C LYS A 415 13.25 -7.90 -4.66
N VAL A 416 13.70 -6.81 -5.29
CA VAL A 416 13.86 -6.73 -6.74
C VAL A 416 14.69 -7.93 -7.22
N LYS A 417 14.26 -8.57 -8.32
CA LYS A 417 14.94 -9.74 -8.88
C LYS A 417 16.40 -9.41 -9.19
N GLU A 418 17.29 -10.36 -8.95
CA GLU A 418 18.73 -10.19 -9.20
C GLU A 418 19.03 -9.86 -10.66
N THR A 419 18.29 -10.45 -11.60
CA THR A 419 18.43 -10.16 -13.04
C THR A 419 18.27 -8.68 -13.39
N PHE A 420 17.40 -7.93 -12.71
CA PHE A 420 17.26 -6.48 -12.94
C PHE A 420 18.44 -5.70 -12.39
N LYS A 421 19.00 -6.15 -11.25
CA LYS A 421 20.22 -5.56 -10.69
C LYS A 421 21.41 -5.81 -11.61
N GLU A 422 21.56 -7.05 -12.07
CA GLU A 422 22.61 -7.47 -13.01
C GLU A 422 22.52 -6.70 -14.33
N GLN A 423 21.33 -6.46 -14.87
CA GLN A 423 21.16 -5.64 -16.08
C GLN A 423 21.68 -4.21 -15.88
N GLN A 424 21.38 -3.60 -14.72
CA GLN A 424 21.83 -2.25 -14.42
C GLN A 424 23.34 -2.20 -14.16
N GLN A 425 23.90 -3.21 -13.48
CA GLN A 425 25.34 -3.38 -13.30
C GLN A 425 26.06 -3.60 -14.64
N LYS A 426 25.49 -4.42 -15.53
CA LYS A 426 26.04 -4.68 -16.86
C LYS A 426 26.07 -3.40 -17.70
N LYS A 427 24.99 -2.61 -17.66
CA LYS A 427 24.93 -1.31 -18.36
C LYS A 427 26.05 -0.37 -17.91
N TYR A 428 26.34 -0.31 -16.62
CA TYR A 428 27.46 0.50 -16.11
C TYR A 428 28.82 -0.12 -16.45
N SER A 429 28.96 -1.44 -16.29
CA SER A 429 30.21 -2.15 -16.59
C SER A 429 30.66 -1.97 -18.04
N SER A 430 29.74 -1.97 -19.01
CA SER A 430 30.09 -1.75 -20.42
C SER A 430 30.61 -0.33 -20.67
N MET A 431 30.12 0.67 -19.93
CA MET A 431 30.65 2.04 -20.02
C MET A 431 32.03 2.20 -19.40
N VAL A 432 32.34 1.40 -18.37
CA VAL A 432 33.65 1.45 -17.71
C VAL A 432 34.69 0.68 -18.52
N VAL A 433 34.41 -0.57 -18.90
CA VAL A 433 35.40 -1.43 -19.54
C VAL A 433 35.63 -1.05 -21.02
N GLY A 434 34.66 -0.39 -21.65
CA GLY A 434 34.65 -0.17 -23.10
C GLY A 434 34.24 -1.46 -23.83
N ASP A 435 33.65 -1.33 -25.02
CA ASP A 435 33.42 -2.50 -25.86
C ASP A 435 34.78 -2.96 -26.43
N ASP A 436 35.29 -4.11 -25.99
CA ASP A 436 36.50 -4.79 -26.49
C ASP A 436 36.44 -5.16 -28.01
N SER A 437 35.44 -4.66 -28.75
CA SER A 437 35.23 -4.98 -30.16
C SER A 437 36.00 -4.08 -31.14
N SER A 438 36.62 -2.98 -30.68
CA SER A 438 37.35 -2.07 -31.56
C SER A 438 38.86 -2.27 -31.62
N SER A 439 39.43 -3.21 -30.85
CA SER A 439 40.90 -3.43 -30.77
C SER A 439 41.42 -4.60 -31.61
N SER A 440 40.56 -5.33 -32.33
CA SER A 440 40.94 -6.53 -33.09
C SER A 440 40.97 -6.36 -34.63
N SER A 441 40.82 -5.14 -35.16
CA SER A 441 40.76 -4.91 -36.62
C SER A 441 41.94 -4.12 -37.23
N SER A 442 42.99 -3.78 -36.46
CA SER A 442 44.09 -2.94 -36.95
C SER A 442 45.47 -3.62 -36.98
N SER A 443 45.53 -4.95 -37.13
CA SER A 443 46.81 -5.66 -37.25
C SER A 443 46.69 -6.86 -38.16
N SER A 444 46.54 -6.62 -39.46
CA SER A 444 46.84 -7.55 -40.56
C SER A 444 46.88 -6.76 -41.88
N ASP A 445 47.95 -5.98 -42.09
CA ASP A 445 48.45 -5.59 -43.41
C ASP A 445 49.98 -5.76 -43.39
#